data_AF-A0A2J7REU4-F1
#
_entry.id   AF-A0A2J7REU4-F1
#
_cell.length_a   1.000
_cell.length_b   1.000
_cell.length_c   1.000
_cell.angle_alpha   90.00
_cell.angle_beta   90.00
_cell.angle_gamma   90.00
#
_symmetry.space_group_name_H-M   'P 1'
#
loop_
_entity.id
_entity.type
_entity.pdbx_description
1 polymer ?
#
loop_
_entity_poly.entity_id
_entity_poly.type
_entity_poly.pdbx_seq_one_letter_code
_entity_poly.pdbx_strand_id
1 'polypeptide(L)'
;MTFDKTFEGSLTKKLISGAIFIFNPCTGQLFLKIIHTSVRAGQKRLKQLAKWKTTEEVAALIRSLPVEEQPKQIIVMRKGMLNPLEVQLLDFRNIVIRGSELQLPFQAILKVEKFGDLILKVTEPQMVLFNLYDYWLKTISSYTAFSRLILILRALHVNTECTKVILKPDKTTITEPYHIWPTLTDEEWIKLEVQLKDLILADYGKKNNLVLVKSAAH
;
A
#
# COMPACT_ATOMS: atom_id res chain seq x y z
N MET A 1 9.56 1.52 12.19
CA MET A 1 10.31 1.34 13.44
C MET A 1 11.51 2.23 13.32
N THR A 2 11.66 3.18 14.22
CA THR A 2 12.82 4.07 14.28
C THR A 2 13.47 3.87 15.65
N PHE A 3 14.79 3.97 15.66
CA PHE A 3 15.59 3.88 16.87
C PHE A 3 15.99 5.28 17.27
N ASP A 4 15.65 5.68 18.49
CA ASP A 4 16.14 6.92 19.08
C ASP A 4 17.22 6.55 20.11
N LYS A 5 18.33 7.29 20.12
CA LYS A 5 19.33 7.19 21.19
C LYS A 5 18.83 8.00 22.37
N THR A 6 18.72 7.37 23.53
CA THR A 6 18.49 8.10 24.78
C THR A 6 19.71 8.93 25.14
N PHE A 7 19.52 9.90 26.02
CA PHE A 7 20.59 10.74 26.56
C PHE A 7 21.69 9.92 27.27
N GLU A 8 21.35 8.74 27.82
CA GLU A 8 22.28 7.80 28.45
C GLU A 8 22.91 6.78 27.46
N GLY A 9 22.68 6.94 26.15
CA GLY A 9 23.30 6.11 25.12
C GLY A 9 22.60 4.76 24.83
N SER A 10 21.46 4.47 25.46
CA SER A 10 20.66 3.28 25.16
C SER A 10 19.74 3.50 23.95
N LEU A 11 19.63 2.50 23.06
CA LEU A 11 18.70 2.55 21.92
C LEU A 11 17.29 2.24 22.41
N THR A 12 16.42 3.25 22.49
CA THR A 12 15.01 3.04 22.79
C THR A 12 14.21 2.89 21.49
N LYS A 13 13.33 1.88 21.47
CA LYS A 13 12.46 1.61 20.31
C LYS A 13 11.29 2.59 20.35
N LYS A 14 11.31 3.64 19.52
CA LYS A 14 10.13 4.49 19.35
C LYS A 14 9.07 3.74 18.55
N LEU A 15 7.92 3.53 19.18
CA LEU A 15 6.80 2.89 18.52
C LEU A 15 6.18 3.91 17.55
N ILE A 16 6.07 3.54 16.28
CA ILE A 16 5.34 4.35 15.28
C ILE A 16 3.95 3.73 15.12
N SER A 17 2.94 4.59 14.92
CA SER A 17 1.60 4.19 14.50
C SER A 17 1.69 3.26 13.29
N GLY A 18 0.84 2.23 13.29
CA GLY A 18 0.72 1.29 12.18
C GLY A 18 -0.49 1.61 11.32
N ALA A 19 -0.63 0.89 10.22
CA ALA A 19 -1.86 0.91 9.43
C ALA A 19 -2.17 -0.50 8.90
N ILE A 20 -3.46 -0.80 8.80
CA ILE A 20 -4.01 -1.97 8.10
C ILE A 20 -4.54 -1.47 6.77
N PHE A 21 -4.23 -2.21 5.71
CA PHE A 21 -4.63 -1.90 4.33
C PHE A 21 -5.61 -2.96 3.87
N ILE A 22 -6.83 -2.55 3.51
CA ILE A 22 -7.82 -3.41 2.84
C ILE A 22 -8.15 -2.74 1.52
N PHE A 23 -7.74 -3.36 0.42
CA PHE A 23 -7.75 -2.75 -0.90
C PHE A 23 -8.58 -3.57 -1.88
N ASN A 24 -9.49 -2.91 -2.59
CA ASN A 24 -10.25 -3.47 -3.70
C ASN A 24 -9.57 -3.10 -5.04
N PRO A 25 -8.90 -4.04 -5.73
CA PRO A 25 -8.20 -3.75 -6.98
C PRO A 25 -9.12 -3.52 -8.18
N CYS A 26 -10.42 -3.83 -8.08
CA CYS A 26 -11.36 -3.55 -9.17
C CYS A 26 -11.77 -2.08 -9.19
N THR A 27 -11.94 -1.47 -8.00
CA THR A 27 -12.47 -0.10 -7.86
C THR A 27 -11.40 0.92 -7.48
N GLY A 28 -10.26 0.45 -6.94
CA GLY A 28 -9.23 1.31 -6.37
C GLY A 28 -9.48 1.68 -4.91
N GLN A 29 -10.61 1.26 -4.33
CA GLN A 29 -10.98 1.64 -2.97
C GLN A 29 -10.01 1.04 -1.94
N LEU A 30 -9.49 1.89 -1.06
CA LEU A 30 -8.64 1.53 0.07
C LEU A 30 -9.30 1.95 1.37
N PHE A 31 -9.57 0.97 2.23
CA PHE A 31 -9.84 1.19 3.64
C PHE A 31 -8.52 1.13 4.41
N LEU A 32 -8.13 2.28 4.95
CA LEU A 32 -6.90 2.45 5.72
C LEU A 32 -7.25 2.59 7.21
N LYS A 33 -7.10 1.51 7.97
CA LYS A 33 -7.27 1.58 9.42
C LYS A 33 -5.95 1.96 10.07
N ILE A 34 -5.88 3.14 10.66
CA ILE A 34 -4.72 3.61 11.40
C ILE A 34 -4.75 3.05 12.81
N ILE A 35 -3.68 2.37 13.21
CA ILE A 35 -3.49 1.79 14.53
C ILE A 35 -2.51 2.66 15.30
N HIS A 36 -3.05 3.56 16.12
CA HIS A 36 -2.26 4.46 16.96
C HIS A 36 -1.40 3.69 17.98
N THR A 37 -0.29 4.30 18.42
CA THR A 37 0.68 3.71 19.34
C THR A 37 0.06 3.34 20.70
N SER A 38 -0.98 4.06 21.14
CA SER A 38 -1.71 3.78 22.39
C SER A 38 -2.29 2.37 22.44
N VAL A 39 -2.72 1.79 21.32
CA VAL A 39 -3.28 0.43 21.24
C VAL A 39 -2.24 -0.64 21.62
N ARG A 40 -0.95 -0.30 21.50
CA ARG A 40 0.16 -1.21 21.78
C ARG A 40 0.77 -0.97 23.16
N ALA A 41 0.37 0.09 23.88
CA ALA A 41 0.89 0.38 25.21
C ALA A 41 0.50 -0.75 26.19
N GLY A 42 1.46 -1.24 26.98
CA GLY A 42 1.24 -2.30 27.97
C GLY A 42 1.10 -3.73 27.41
N GLN A 43 1.20 -3.94 26.09
CA GLN A 43 0.95 -5.23 25.46
C GLN A 43 2.23 -6.05 25.28
N LYS A 44 2.26 -7.30 25.79
CA LYS A 44 3.46 -8.17 25.74
C LYS A 44 3.65 -8.88 24.39
N ARG A 45 2.57 -9.24 23.69
CA ARG A 45 2.62 -10.06 22.45
C ARG A 45 2.23 -9.27 21.20
N LEU A 46 2.94 -8.18 20.93
CA LEU A 46 2.62 -7.21 19.87
C LEU A 46 2.42 -7.82 18.47
N LYS A 47 3.19 -8.85 18.10
CA LYS A 47 3.04 -9.52 16.80
C LYS A 47 1.71 -10.27 16.68
N GLN A 48 1.28 -10.96 17.74
CA GLN A 48 0.00 -11.66 17.76
C GLN A 48 -1.15 -10.65 17.82
N LEU A 49 -1.02 -9.63 18.66
CA LEU A 49 -1.99 -8.53 18.73
C LEU A 49 -2.20 -7.86 17.37
N ALA A 50 -1.13 -7.59 16.62
CA ALA A 50 -1.24 -7.00 15.29
C ALA A 50 -2.04 -7.88 14.31
N LYS A 51 -1.83 -9.21 14.35
CA LYS A 51 -2.62 -10.14 13.52
C LYS A 51 -4.09 -10.10 13.93
N TRP A 52 -4.36 -10.23 15.23
CA TRP A 52 -5.72 -10.25 15.77
C TRP A 52 -6.48 -8.96 15.49
N LYS A 53 -5.85 -7.79 15.70
CA LYS A 53 -6.42 -6.49 15.33
C LYS A 53 -6.66 -6.37 13.83
N THR A 54 -5.76 -6.90 13.00
CA THR A 54 -5.98 -6.91 11.55
C THR A 54 -7.20 -7.74 11.18
N THR A 55 -7.36 -8.93 11.76
CA THR A 55 -8.50 -9.80 11.45
C THR A 55 -9.81 -9.24 11.98
N GLU A 56 -9.80 -8.65 13.17
CA GLU A 56 -10.96 -7.96 13.76
C GLU A 56 -11.47 -6.84 12.85
N GLU A 57 -10.58 -5.98 12.36
CA GLU A 57 -10.95 -4.86 11.48
C GLU A 57 -11.44 -5.33 10.11
N VAL A 58 -10.86 -6.41 9.56
CA VAL A 58 -11.36 -7.03 8.31
C VAL A 58 -12.78 -7.57 8.52
N ALA A 59 -13.03 -8.28 9.61
CA ALA A 59 -14.37 -8.81 9.91
C ALA A 59 -15.38 -7.69 10.16
N ALA A 60 -15.00 -6.65 10.90
CA ALA A 60 -15.85 -5.49 11.14
C ALA A 60 -16.22 -4.78 9.84
N LEU A 61 -15.26 -4.60 8.93
CA LEU A 61 -15.52 -4.02 7.62
C LEU A 61 -16.52 -4.86 6.82
N ILE A 62 -16.33 -6.17 6.73
CA ILE A 62 -17.25 -7.06 5.98
C ILE A 62 -18.67 -7.00 6.57
N ARG A 63 -18.81 -6.97 7.90
CA ARG A 63 -20.13 -6.83 8.56
C ARG A 63 -20.79 -5.49 8.27
N SER A 64 -20.02 -4.44 8.02
CA SER A 64 -20.57 -3.12 7.73
C SER A 64 -21.10 -2.98 6.29
N LEU A 65 -20.74 -3.91 5.41
CA LEU A 65 -21.17 -3.92 4.01
C LEU A 65 -22.49 -4.70 3.84
N PRO A 66 -23.40 -4.24 2.96
CA PRO A 66 -24.52 -5.04 2.46
C PRO A 66 -24.04 -6.39 1.91
N VAL A 67 -24.87 -7.43 2.01
CA VAL A 67 -24.48 -8.81 1.63
C VAL A 67 -24.05 -8.89 0.15
N GLU A 68 -24.64 -8.07 -0.70
CA GLU A 68 -24.36 -7.95 -2.13
C GLU A 68 -22.98 -7.34 -2.42
N GLU A 69 -22.48 -6.51 -1.51
CA GLU A 69 -21.19 -5.82 -1.61
C GLU A 69 -20.05 -6.58 -0.89
N GLN A 70 -20.38 -7.61 -0.12
CA GLN A 70 -19.39 -8.41 0.58
C GLN A 70 -18.44 -9.12 -0.40
N PRO A 71 -17.12 -9.16 -0.09
CA PRO A 71 -16.15 -9.75 -1.00
C PRO A 71 -16.31 -11.27 -1.07
N LYS A 72 -16.36 -11.82 -2.29
CA LYS A 72 -16.36 -13.28 -2.49
C LYS A 72 -15.01 -13.93 -2.19
N GLN A 73 -13.92 -13.16 -2.28
CA GLN A 73 -12.57 -13.64 -2.04
C GLN A 73 -11.74 -12.60 -1.29
N ILE A 74 -10.92 -13.06 -0.35
CA ILE A 74 -9.93 -12.26 0.37
C ILE A 74 -8.55 -12.82 0.10
N ILE A 75 -7.66 -11.98 -0.42
CA ILE A 75 -6.27 -12.35 -0.70
C ILE A 75 -5.37 -11.72 0.37
N VAL A 76 -4.61 -12.55 1.09
CA VAL A 76 -3.61 -12.07 2.04
C VAL A 76 -2.22 -12.04 1.45
N MET A 77 -1.52 -10.94 1.66
CA MET A 77 -0.13 -10.76 1.21
C MET A 77 0.89 -11.53 2.05
N ARG A 78 0.55 -11.87 3.31
CA ARG A 78 1.45 -12.58 4.24
C ARG A 78 0.78 -13.89 4.66
N LYS A 79 1.42 -15.02 4.36
CA LYS A 79 0.91 -16.37 4.69
C LYS A 79 0.51 -16.52 6.17
N GLY A 80 1.23 -15.86 7.08
CA GLY A 80 0.91 -15.86 8.51
C GLY A 80 -0.41 -15.20 8.93
N MET A 81 -1.18 -14.63 7.98
CA MET A 81 -2.53 -14.08 8.16
C MET A 81 -3.66 -15.02 7.72
N LEU A 82 -3.35 -16.15 7.06
CA LEU A 82 -4.35 -17.11 6.60
C LEU A 82 -5.18 -17.66 7.76
N ASN A 83 -4.56 -18.46 8.63
CA ASN A 83 -5.26 -19.13 9.72
C ASN A 83 -6.01 -18.12 10.64
N PRO A 84 -5.43 -16.97 11.03
CA PRO A 84 -6.17 -15.98 11.80
C PRO A 84 -7.44 -15.48 11.11
N LEU A 85 -7.42 -15.24 9.79
CA LEU A 85 -8.60 -14.77 9.07
C LEU A 85 -9.62 -15.90 8.88
N GLU A 86 -9.18 -17.13 8.62
CA GLU A 86 -10.06 -18.30 8.53
C GLU A 86 -10.86 -18.49 9.81
N VAL A 87 -10.20 -18.38 10.98
CA VAL A 87 -10.86 -18.46 12.28
C VAL A 87 -11.80 -17.27 12.52
N GLN A 88 -11.37 -16.05 12.19
CA GLN A 88 -12.16 -14.86 12.44
C GLN A 88 -13.41 -14.77 11.54
N LEU A 89 -13.36 -15.35 10.35
CA LEU A 89 -14.39 -15.23 9.32
C LEU A 89 -15.24 -16.52 9.15
N LEU A 90 -15.25 -17.42 10.15
CA LEU A 90 -16.03 -18.67 10.11
C LEU A 90 -17.53 -18.46 9.80
N ASP A 91 -18.09 -17.32 10.24
CA ASP A 91 -19.50 -16.98 9.99
C ASP A 91 -19.75 -16.62 8.51
N PHE A 92 -18.72 -16.27 7.73
CA PHE A 92 -18.82 -15.84 6.34
C PHE A 92 -18.50 -16.98 5.37
N ARG A 93 -19.40 -17.97 5.31
CA ARG A 93 -19.18 -19.22 4.54
C ARG A 93 -18.97 -19.01 3.02
N ASN A 94 -19.41 -17.87 2.48
CA ASN A 94 -19.30 -17.55 1.06
C ASN A 94 -17.97 -16.87 0.67
N ILE A 95 -17.08 -16.61 1.64
CA ILE A 95 -15.83 -15.88 1.42
C ILE A 95 -14.67 -16.87 1.37
N VAL A 96 -13.99 -16.93 0.23
CA VAL A 96 -12.78 -17.75 0.07
C VAL A 96 -11.55 -16.96 0.46
N ILE A 97 -10.74 -17.49 1.38
CA ILE A 97 -9.49 -16.85 1.82
C ILE A 97 -8.32 -17.52 1.09
N ARG A 98 -7.46 -16.71 0.45
CA ARG A 98 -6.31 -17.19 -0.33
C ARG A 98 -5.03 -16.44 0.04
N GLY A 99 -3.90 -17.13 -0.05
CA GLY A 99 -2.59 -16.50 0.08
C GLY A 99 -2.08 -16.01 -1.27
N SER A 100 -1.52 -14.81 -1.32
CA SER A 100 -0.78 -14.33 -2.50
C SER A 100 0.59 -14.99 -2.55
N GLU A 101 0.96 -15.52 -3.70
CA GLU A 101 2.34 -15.92 -4.02
C GLU A 101 3.18 -14.70 -4.44
N LEU A 102 2.51 -13.67 -4.98
CA LEU A 102 3.13 -12.41 -5.36
C LEU A 102 3.50 -11.60 -4.12
N GLN A 103 4.73 -11.10 -4.08
CA GLN A 103 5.18 -10.13 -3.10
C GLN A 103 4.94 -8.73 -3.67
N LEU A 104 3.79 -8.13 -3.42
CA LEU A 104 3.47 -6.77 -3.85
C LEU A 104 3.92 -5.72 -2.80
N PRO A 105 4.42 -4.54 -3.21
CA PRO A 105 5.06 -3.58 -2.31
C PRO A 105 4.05 -2.63 -1.69
N PHE A 106 2.91 -3.12 -1.19
CA PHE A 106 1.88 -2.23 -0.64
C PHE A 106 2.41 -1.35 0.50
N GLN A 107 3.43 -1.80 1.25
CA GLN A 107 4.08 -0.98 2.27
C GLN A 107 4.74 0.30 1.70
N ALA A 108 5.14 0.31 0.42
CA ALA A 108 5.73 1.48 -0.21
C ALA A 108 4.76 2.66 -0.32
N ILE A 109 3.44 2.42 -0.21
CA ILE A 109 2.45 3.49 -0.18
C ILE A 109 2.65 4.46 0.99
N LEU A 110 3.24 3.99 2.09
CA LEU A 110 3.58 4.81 3.26
C LEU A 110 4.67 5.84 2.97
N LYS A 111 5.37 5.72 1.83
CA LYS A 111 6.36 6.68 1.36
C LYS A 111 5.74 7.85 0.59
N VAL A 112 4.45 7.76 0.25
CA VAL A 112 3.67 8.85 -0.31
C VAL A 112 3.28 9.79 0.83
N GLU A 113 3.60 11.07 0.66
CA GLU A 113 3.48 12.10 1.72
C GLU A 113 2.09 12.15 2.34
N LYS A 114 1.03 12.10 1.51
CA LYS A 114 -0.36 12.10 1.98
C LYS A 114 -0.64 11.01 3.03
N PHE A 115 -0.11 9.80 2.83
CA PHE A 115 -0.29 8.68 3.76
C PHE A 115 0.68 8.74 4.94
N GLY A 116 1.94 9.10 4.68
CA GLY A 116 2.96 9.25 5.72
C GLY A 116 2.55 10.29 6.77
N ASP A 117 2.16 11.48 6.32
CA ASP A 117 1.70 12.58 7.17
C ASP A 117 0.46 12.21 7.98
N LEU A 118 -0.51 11.57 7.34
CA LEU A 118 -1.74 11.15 8.00
C LEU A 118 -1.46 10.22 9.18
N ILE A 119 -0.56 9.24 8.99
CA ILE A 119 -0.22 8.26 10.04
C ILE A 119 0.63 8.90 11.14
N LEU A 120 1.44 9.92 10.82
CA LEU A 120 2.26 10.63 11.80
C LEU A 120 1.45 11.62 12.65
N LYS A 121 0.45 12.28 12.07
CA LYS A 121 -0.37 13.32 12.73
C LYS A 121 -1.54 12.76 13.54
N VAL A 122 -1.83 11.47 13.40
CA VAL A 122 -2.97 10.82 14.06
C VAL A 122 -2.81 10.80 15.59
N THR A 123 -3.86 11.19 16.31
CA THR A 123 -3.91 11.16 17.79
C THR A 123 -4.66 9.94 18.34
N GLU A 124 -5.54 9.34 17.53
CA GLU A 124 -6.37 8.21 17.92
C GLU A 124 -6.61 7.21 16.77
N PRO A 125 -6.91 5.92 17.05
CA PRO A 125 -7.21 4.96 15.99
C PRO A 125 -8.43 5.38 15.16
N GLN A 126 -8.28 5.45 13.84
CA GLN A 126 -9.37 5.85 12.93
C GLN A 126 -9.30 5.10 11.60
N MET A 127 -10.46 4.91 10.97
CA MET A 127 -10.59 4.34 9.63
C MET A 127 -10.71 5.49 8.62
N VAL A 128 -9.87 5.48 7.59
CA VAL A 128 -9.90 6.49 6.53
C VAL A 128 -10.08 5.82 5.18
N LEU A 129 -10.96 6.38 4.35
CA LEU A 129 -11.26 5.88 3.01
C LEU A 129 -10.46 6.65 1.95
N PHE A 130 -9.85 5.94 1.02
CA PHE A 130 -9.16 6.49 -0.14
C PHE A 130 -9.58 5.76 -1.42
N ASN A 131 -9.35 6.40 -2.57
CA ASN A 131 -9.34 5.71 -3.86
C ASN A 131 -7.93 5.81 -4.45
N LEU A 132 -7.21 4.68 -4.54
CA LEU A 132 -5.85 4.61 -5.05
C LEU A 132 -5.73 4.81 -6.55
N TYR A 133 -6.85 4.84 -7.27
CA TYR A 133 -6.85 5.10 -8.71
C TYR A 133 -7.22 6.55 -9.04
N ASP A 134 -7.59 7.37 -8.06
CA ASP A 134 -8.14 8.70 -8.28
C ASP A 134 -9.24 8.65 -9.37
N TYR A 135 -8.96 9.17 -10.58
CA TYR A 135 -9.86 9.12 -11.74
C TYR A 135 -9.39 8.25 -12.90
N TRP A 136 -8.36 7.42 -12.74
CA TRP A 136 -7.85 6.58 -13.83
C TRP A 136 -8.92 5.69 -14.47
N LEU A 137 -9.90 5.21 -13.69
CA LEU A 137 -10.98 4.36 -14.21
C LEU A 137 -11.90 5.06 -15.23
N LYS A 138 -11.78 6.39 -15.43
CA LYS A 138 -12.51 7.10 -16.48
C LYS A 138 -11.92 6.85 -17.88
N THR A 139 -10.62 6.60 -17.97
CA THR A 139 -9.92 6.48 -19.26
C THR A 139 -9.29 5.10 -19.46
N ILE A 140 -8.97 4.38 -18.39
CA ILE A 140 -8.33 3.05 -18.45
C ILE A 140 -9.10 1.99 -17.65
N SER A 141 -8.90 0.73 -18.03
CA SER A 141 -9.49 -0.41 -17.32
C SER A 141 -8.93 -0.56 -15.90
N SER A 142 -9.66 -1.25 -15.02
CA SER A 142 -9.19 -1.61 -13.68
C SER A 142 -7.91 -2.44 -13.69
N TYR A 143 -7.75 -3.33 -14.67
CA TYR A 143 -6.52 -4.10 -14.87
C TYR A 143 -5.32 -3.20 -15.16
N THR A 144 -5.47 -2.22 -16.05
CA THR A 144 -4.43 -1.25 -16.39
C THR A 144 -4.14 -0.35 -15.19
N ALA A 145 -5.16 0.12 -14.48
CA ALA A 145 -5.02 0.96 -13.28
C ALA A 145 -4.28 0.22 -12.15
N PHE A 146 -4.62 -1.06 -11.92
CA PHE A 146 -3.89 -1.90 -10.98
C PHE A 146 -2.42 -2.07 -11.39
N SER A 147 -2.16 -2.35 -12.67
CA SER A 147 -0.79 -2.49 -13.19
C SER A 147 0.03 -1.21 -12.99
N ARG A 148 -0.54 -0.03 -13.32
CA ARG A 148 0.05 1.29 -13.06
C ARG A 148 0.37 1.49 -11.58
N LEU A 149 -0.58 1.21 -10.69
CA LEU A 149 -0.38 1.31 -9.25
C LEU A 149 0.78 0.43 -8.78
N ILE A 150 0.81 -0.85 -9.19
CA ILE A 150 1.89 -1.76 -8.80
C ILE A 150 3.25 -1.29 -9.31
N LEU A 151 3.31 -0.76 -10.54
CA LEU A 151 4.54 -0.19 -11.11
C LEU A 151 5.05 0.98 -10.27
N ILE A 152 4.17 1.93 -9.92
CA ILE A 152 4.52 3.08 -9.06
C ILE A 152 4.99 2.60 -7.69
N LEU A 153 4.26 1.70 -7.04
CA LEU A 153 4.62 1.19 -5.71
C LEU A 153 5.93 0.39 -5.75
N ARG A 154 6.22 -0.34 -6.83
CA ARG A 154 7.49 -1.04 -7.04
C ARG A 154 8.65 -0.05 -7.22
N ALA A 155 8.46 1.00 -8.01
CA ALA A 155 9.45 2.06 -8.18
C ALA A 155 9.75 2.77 -6.85
N LEU A 156 8.70 3.17 -6.12
CA LEU A 156 8.82 3.74 -4.76
C LEU A 156 9.53 2.79 -3.79
N HIS A 157 9.35 1.48 -3.94
CA HIS A 157 10.02 0.51 -3.11
C HIS A 157 11.53 0.48 -3.35
N VAL A 158 11.97 0.49 -4.62
CA VAL A 158 13.39 0.38 -4.99
C VAL A 158 14.14 1.71 -4.86
N ASN A 159 13.54 2.82 -5.28
CA ASN A 159 14.15 4.14 -5.21
C ASN A 159 13.08 5.23 -5.06
N THR A 160 12.85 5.63 -3.81
CA THR A 160 11.82 6.62 -3.45
C THR A 160 12.08 7.97 -4.11
N GLU A 161 13.31 8.48 -4.01
CA GLU A 161 13.64 9.85 -4.42
C GLU A 161 13.52 10.03 -5.93
N CYS A 162 14.12 9.12 -6.72
CA CYS A 162 13.97 9.16 -8.18
C CYS A 162 12.52 8.98 -8.62
N THR A 163 11.75 8.12 -7.94
CA THR A 163 10.33 7.94 -8.26
C THR A 163 9.52 9.21 -8.01
N LYS A 164 9.79 9.93 -6.90
CA LYS A 164 9.12 11.21 -6.62
C LYS A 164 9.42 12.27 -7.68
N VAL A 165 10.65 12.29 -8.20
CA VAL A 165 11.03 13.18 -9.32
C VAL A 165 10.29 12.78 -10.60
N ILE A 166 10.25 11.49 -10.94
CA ILE A 166 9.52 11.00 -12.13
C ILE A 166 8.02 11.33 -12.05
N LEU A 167 7.42 11.25 -10.86
CA LEU A 167 6.01 11.59 -10.62
C LEU A 167 5.73 13.11 -10.70
N LYS A 168 6.75 13.95 -10.79
CA LYS A 168 6.61 15.41 -10.93
C LYS A 168 7.52 15.91 -12.06
N PRO A 169 7.16 15.60 -13.33
CA PRO A 169 8.03 15.87 -14.48
C PRO A 169 8.25 17.36 -14.73
N ASP A 170 7.32 18.22 -14.33
CA ASP A 170 7.46 19.67 -14.46
C ASP A 170 6.96 20.41 -13.19
N LYS A 171 7.40 21.65 -13.02
CA LYS A 171 6.96 22.56 -11.94
C LYS A 171 5.46 22.85 -12.01
N THR A 172 4.85 22.73 -13.18
CA THR A 172 3.41 22.91 -13.37
C THR A 172 2.59 21.67 -13.01
N THR A 173 3.23 20.52 -12.77
CA THR A 173 2.52 19.29 -12.38
C THR A 173 1.86 19.49 -11.02
N ILE A 174 0.53 19.47 -11.01
CA ILE A 174 -0.29 19.57 -9.80
C ILE A 174 -0.88 18.22 -9.43
N THR A 175 -1.10 18.03 -8.13
CA THR A 175 -1.97 16.98 -7.60
C THR A 175 -3.18 17.66 -6.99
N GLU A 176 -4.38 17.30 -7.44
CA GLU A 176 -5.61 17.84 -6.88
C GLU A 176 -5.70 17.52 -5.38
N PRO A 177 -6.31 18.39 -4.55
CA PRO A 177 -6.35 18.22 -3.10
C PRO A 177 -6.84 16.86 -2.62
N TYR A 178 -7.83 16.29 -3.31
CA TYR A 178 -8.41 14.99 -2.98
C TYR A 178 -7.69 13.82 -3.64
N HIS A 179 -6.85 14.06 -4.65
CA HIS A 179 -6.09 13.03 -5.34
C HIS A 179 -4.82 12.61 -4.59
N ILE A 180 -4.31 11.45 -4.95
CA ILE A 180 -3.06 10.89 -4.44
C ILE A 180 -1.94 11.13 -5.46
N TRP A 181 -2.26 10.99 -6.75
CA TRP A 181 -1.31 11.00 -7.85
C TRP A 181 -1.36 12.32 -8.62
N PRO A 182 -0.29 12.70 -9.33
CA PRO A 182 -0.31 13.87 -10.21
C PRO A 182 -1.43 13.76 -11.26
N THR A 183 -2.06 14.89 -11.57
CA THR A 183 -3.03 14.98 -12.66
C THR A 183 -2.27 15.06 -13.96
N LEU A 184 -2.32 13.98 -14.75
CA LEU A 184 -1.62 13.84 -16.03
C LEU A 184 -2.58 13.27 -17.08
N THR A 185 -2.30 13.58 -18.33
CA THR A 185 -2.91 12.95 -19.51
C THR A 185 -2.47 11.49 -19.68
N ASP A 186 -3.19 10.73 -20.50
CA ASP A 186 -2.84 9.32 -20.74
C ASP A 186 -1.47 9.19 -21.45
N GLU A 187 -1.12 10.09 -22.36
CA GLU A 187 0.17 10.13 -23.04
C GLU A 187 1.33 10.42 -22.07
N GLU A 188 1.13 11.32 -21.12
CA GLU A 188 2.11 11.62 -20.07
C GLU A 188 2.30 10.41 -19.14
N TRP A 189 1.20 9.75 -18.76
CA TRP A 189 1.27 8.52 -17.97
C TRP A 189 2.05 7.42 -18.68
N ILE A 190 1.86 7.22 -19.98
CA ILE A 190 2.61 6.20 -20.74
C ILE A 190 4.12 6.49 -20.68
N LYS A 191 4.53 7.74 -20.90
CA LYS A 191 5.96 8.12 -20.83
C LYS A 191 6.53 7.89 -19.43
N LEU A 192 5.76 8.23 -18.40
CA LEU A 192 6.14 8.08 -17.00
C LEU A 192 6.25 6.59 -16.62
N GLU A 193 5.31 5.74 -17.05
CA GLU A 193 5.37 4.29 -16.82
C GLU A 193 6.63 3.66 -17.43
N VAL A 194 7.06 4.10 -18.62
CA VAL A 194 8.33 3.65 -19.21
C VAL A 194 9.52 4.01 -18.31
N GLN A 195 9.56 5.23 -17.78
CA GLN A 195 10.63 5.66 -16.87
C GLN A 195 10.64 4.86 -15.55
N LEU A 196 9.47 4.57 -14.99
CA LEU A 196 9.37 3.74 -13.77
C LEU A 196 9.85 2.31 -14.03
N LYS A 197 9.47 1.73 -15.16
CA LYS A 197 9.92 0.39 -15.57
C LYS A 197 11.45 0.36 -15.69
N ASP A 198 12.03 1.37 -16.33
CA ASP A 198 13.47 1.48 -16.52
C ASP A 198 14.22 1.63 -15.20
N LEU A 199 13.68 2.44 -14.28
CA LEU A 199 14.23 2.59 -12.92
C LEU A 199 14.25 1.25 -12.17
N ILE A 200 13.15 0.49 -12.23
CA ILE A 200 13.05 -0.82 -11.56
C ILE A 200 14.02 -1.83 -12.18
N LEU A 201 14.09 -1.89 -13.52
CA LEU A 201 15.00 -2.79 -14.22
C LEU A 201 16.46 -2.45 -13.89
N ALA A 202 16.83 -1.17 -13.91
CA ALA A 202 18.19 -0.72 -13.61
C ALA A 202 18.61 -1.10 -12.18
N ASP A 203 17.73 -0.92 -11.19
CA ASP A 203 17.99 -1.36 -9.82
C ASP A 203 18.19 -2.89 -9.73
N TYR A 204 17.33 -3.67 -10.42
CA TYR A 204 17.46 -5.11 -10.46
C TYR A 204 18.77 -5.57 -11.15
N GLY A 205 19.10 -4.98 -12.30
CA GLY A 205 20.32 -5.29 -13.03
C GLY A 205 21.57 -5.00 -12.20
N LYS A 206 21.61 -3.85 -11.51
CA LYS A 206 22.71 -3.48 -10.61
C LYS A 206 22.85 -4.46 -9.43
N LYS A 207 21.75 -4.89 -8.81
CA LYS A 207 21.78 -5.81 -7.66
C LYS A 207 22.23 -7.22 -8.02
N ASN A 208 21.96 -7.65 -9.26
CA ASN A 208 22.24 -9.00 -9.72
C ASN A 208 23.43 -9.07 -10.70
N ASN A 209 24.16 -7.97 -10.88
CA ASN A 209 25.26 -7.84 -11.84
C ASN A 209 24.88 -8.28 -13.27
N LEU A 210 23.67 -7.89 -13.71
CA LEU A 210 23.17 -8.19 -15.06
C LEU A 210 23.28 -6.96 -15.96
N VAL A 211 23.61 -7.19 -17.23
CA VAL A 211 23.53 -6.16 -18.28
C VAL A 211 22.14 -6.23 -18.92
N LEU A 212 21.42 -5.11 -18.87
CA LEU A 212 20.13 -5.00 -19.56
C LEU A 212 20.36 -4.69 -21.04
N VAL A 213 19.94 -5.57 -21.92
CA VAL A 213 19.90 -5.32 -23.37
C VAL A 213 18.49 -4.90 -23.74
N LYS A 214 18.33 -3.68 -24.26
CA LYS A 214 17.08 -3.24 -24.89
C LYS A 214 17.21 -3.38 -26.40
N SER A 215 16.31 -4.14 -27.02
CA SER A 215 16.15 -4.11 -28.48
C SER A 215 15.51 -2.78 -28.87
N ALA A 216 16.13 -2.04 -29.78
CA ALA A 216 15.44 -0.98 -30.50
C ALA A 216 14.46 -1.65 -31.47
N ALA A 217 13.20 -1.81 -31.07
CA ALA A 217 12.14 -2.14 -32.02
C ALA A 217 11.61 -0.82 -32.59
N HIS A 218 11.61 -0.72 -33.92
CA HIS A 218 11.06 0.38 -34.71
C HIS A 218 9.55 0.49 -34.57
#